data_AF-A0AA39KFB6-F1
#
_entry.id   AF-A0AA39KFB6-F1
#
_cell.length_a   1.000
_cell.length_b   1.000
_cell.length_c   1.000
_cell.angle_alpha   90.00
_cell.angle_beta   90.00
_cell.angle_gamma   90.00
#
_symmetry.space_group_name_H-M   'P 1'
#
loop_
_entity.id
_entity.type
_entity.pdbx_description
1 polymer ?
#
loop_
_entity_poly.entity_id
_entity_poly.type
_entity_poly.pdbx_seq_one_letter_code
_entity_poly.pdbx_strand_id
1 'polypeptide(L)'
;MTAEQETTLLNAQIAQLETKRDALTQHAAMCRSALTPICRLPHDMLQEIFSWACDLGVDREWRAPWLLGQVCGSWRDVMMTSPFLWSTIATPLPDVHPSLLSEALQRSGATH
;
A
#
# COMPACT_ATOMS: atom_id res chain seq x y z
N MET A 1 39.06 30.47 10.87
CA MET A 1 38.00 29.67 10.25
C MET A 1 37.61 30.38 8.97
N THR A 2 37.71 29.70 7.83
CA THR A 2 37.45 30.32 6.52
C THR A 2 35.95 30.32 6.22
N ALA A 3 35.44 31.30 5.47
CA ALA A 3 34.02 31.41 5.13
C ALA A 3 33.45 30.15 4.44
N GLU A 4 34.29 29.41 3.73
CA GLU A 4 33.93 28.12 3.12
C GLU A 4 33.65 27.01 4.16
N GLN A 5 34.39 27.00 5.28
CA GLN A 5 34.15 26.05 6.39
C GLN A 5 32.83 26.33 7.10
N GLU A 6 32.47 27.61 7.24
CA GLU A 6 31.21 28.02 7.85
C GLU A 6 30.02 27.69 6.93
N THR A 7 30.18 27.90 5.61
CA THR A 7 29.16 27.56 4.61
C THR A 7 28.88 26.07 4.56
N THR A 8 29.93 25.24 4.59
CA THR A 8 29.80 23.77 4.59
C THR A 8 29.14 23.25 5.87
N LEU A 9 29.50 23.81 7.03
CA LEU A 9 28.86 23.47 8.31
C LEU A 9 27.35 23.79 8.28
N LEU A 10 26.99 25.00 7.87
CA LEU A 10 25.59 25.43 7.82
C LEU A 10 24.77 24.57 6.85
N ASN A 11 25.32 24.24 5.67
CA ASN A 11 24.64 23.34 4.72
C ASN A 11 24.42 21.93 5.29
N ALA A 12 25.39 21.39 6.04
CA ALA A 12 25.23 20.11 6.71
C ALA A 12 24.12 20.15 7.78
N GLN A 13 24.03 21.25 8.53
CA GLN A 13 22.96 21.47 9.50
C GLN A 13 21.59 21.59 8.83
N ILE A 14 21.49 22.31 7.70
CA ILE A 14 20.27 22.41 6.90
C ILE A 14 19.84 21.01 6.44
N ALA A 15 20.73 20.22 5.84
CA ALA A 15 20.42 18.87 5.38
C ALA A 15 19.95 17.95 6.53
N GLN A 16 20.55 18.10 7.71
CA GLN A 16 20.13 17.35 8.90
C GLN A 16 18.72 17.76 9.36
N LEU A 17 18.41 19.06 9.36
CA LEU A 17 17.10 19.57 9.73
C LEU A 17 16.02 19.17 8.71
N GLU A 18 16.34 19.20 7.42
CA GLU A 18 15.45 18.73 6.34
C GLU A 18 15.13 17.25 6.52
N THR A 19 16.14 16.41 6.76
CA THR A 19 15.94 14.98 7.03
C THR A 19 15.00 14.76 8.22
N LYS A 20 15.19 15.51 9.33
CA LYS A 20 14.31 15.43 10.50
C LYS A 20 12.89 15.90 10.20
N ARG A 21 12.73 17.00 9.44
CA ARG A 21 11.43 17.51 9.01
C ARG A 21 10.68 16.47 8.18
N ASP A 22 11.37 15.83 7.24
CA ASP A 22 10.77 14.87 6.32
C ASP A 22 10.30 13.62 7.08
N ALA A 23 11.13 13.11 8.01
CA ALA A 23 10.75 12.01 8.89
C ALA A 23 9.51 12.34 9.75
N LEU A 24 9.46 13.54 10.35
CA LEU A 24 8.29 14.00 11.12
C LEU A 24 7.04 14.17 10.25
N THR A 25 7.21 14.67 9.03
CA THR A 25 6.12 14.87 8.07
C THR A 25 5.53 13.52 7.64
N GLN A 26 6.39 12.55 7.34
CA GLN A 26 6.00 11.18 7.03
C GLN A 26 5.25 10.54 8.22
N HIS A 27 5.79 10.66 9.43
CA HIS A 27 5.14 10.12 10.62
C HIS A 27 3.76 10.75 10.86
N ALA A 28 3.64 12.09 10.73
CA ALA A 28 2.37 12.77 10.86
C ALA A 28 1.37 12.36 9.76
N ALA A 29 1.83 12.11 8.53
CA ALA A 29 1.00 11.59 7.45
C ALA A 29 0.48 10.17 7.76
N MET A 30 1.33 9.29 8.29
CA MET A 30 0.93 7.96 8.74
C MET A 30 -0.11 8.02 9.87
N CYS A 31 0.11 8.86 10.88
CA CYS A 31 -0.85 9.05 11.97
C CYS A 31 -2.19 9.60 11.45
N ARG A 32 -2.17 10.61 10.56
CA ARG A 32 -3.39 11.13 9.94
C ARG A 32 -4.13 10.08 9.14
N SER A 33 -3.42 9.27 8.35
CA SER A 33 -4.00 8.14 7.62
C SER A 33 -4.68 7.14 8.56
N ALA A 34 -4.01 6.76 9.65
CA ALA A 34 -4.55 5.86 10.67
C ALA A 34 -5.78 6.43 11.40
N LEU A 35 -5.88 7.76 11.52
CA LEU A 35 -7.03 8.44 12.13
C LEU A 35 -8.21 8.65 11.16
N THR A 36 -8.06 8.34 9.87
CA THR A 36 -9.18 8.44 8.93
C THR A 36 -10.27 7.40 9.27
N PRO A 37 -11.57 7.71 9.03
CA PRO A 37 -12.67 6.81 9.38
C PRO A 37 -12.53 5.40 8.81
N ILE A 38 -11.98 5.27 7.60
CA ILE A 38 -11.85 4.00 6.90
C ILE A 38 -10.78 3.09 7.52
N CYS A 39 -9.80 3.66 8.23
CA CYS A 39 -8.78 2.91 8.97
C CYS A 39 -9.26 2.47 10.37
N ARG A 40 -10.46 2.90 10.78
CA ARG A 40 -11.12 2.48 12.04
C ARG A 40 -12.10 1.33 11.84
N LEU A 41 -12.32 0.93 10.59
CA LEU A 41 -13.14 -0.23 10.29
C LEU A 41 -12.45 -1.48 10.86
N PRO A 42 -13.20 -2.33 11.59
CA PRO A 42 -12.77 -3.67 11.94
C PRO A 42 -12.29 -4.47 10.71
N HIS A 43 -11.42 -5.44 10.95
CA HIS A 43 -10.79 -6.26 9.91
C HIS A 43 -11.82 -7.02 9.05
N ASP A 44 -12.86 -7.56 9.67
CA ASP A 44 -14.00 -8.25 9.04
C ASP A 44 -14.81 -7.32 8.13
N MET A 45 -15.05 -6.08 8.54
CA MET A 45 -15.72 -5.09 7.68
C MET A 45 -14.88 -4.72 6.46
N LEU A 46 -13.56 -4.57 6.63
CA LEU A 46 -12.66 -4.33 5.51
C LEU A 46 -12.62 -5.52 4.55
N GLN A 47 -12.59 -6.75 5.08
CA GLN A 47 -12.68 -7.97 4.27
C GLN A 47 -13.96 -8.01 3.42
N GLU A 48 -15.12 -7.70 4.01
CA GLU A 48 -16.39 -7.69 3.28
C GLU A 48 -16.40 -6.64 2.17
N ILE A 49 -15.98 -5.40 2.46
CA ILE A 49 -15.86 -4.32 1.47
C ILE A 49 -14.89 -4.73 0.35
N PHE A 50 -13.74 -5.32 0.68
CA PHE A 50 -12.75 -5.74 -0.30
C PHE A 50 -13.25 -6.88 -1.17
N SER A 51 -14.04 -7.81 -0.61
CA SER A 51 -14.67 -8.88 -1.38
C SER A 51 -15.56 -8.30 -2.48
N TRP A 52 -16.42 -7.33 -2.15
CA TRP A 52 -17.24 -6.62 -3.12
C TRP A 52 -16.38 -5.87 -4.13
N ALA A 53 -15.34 -5.16 -3.69
CA ALA A 53 -14.46 -4.44 -4.60
C ALA A 53 -13.73 -5.35 -5.60
N CYS A 54 -13.31 -6.54 -5.17
CA CYS A 54 -12.62 -7.52 -6.01
C CYS A 54 -13.60 -8.28 -6.93
N ASP A 55 -14.79 -8.64 -6.44
CA ASP A 55 -15.80 -9.40 -7.19
C ASP A 55 -16.57 -8.55 -8.20
N LEU A 56 -16.83 -7.28 -7.89
CA LEU A 56 -17.58 -6.38 -8.78
C LEU A 56 -16.81 -6.00 -10.05
N GLY A 57 -15.53 -6.39 -10.16
CA GLY A 57 -14.70 -6.02 -11.32
C GLY A 57 -14.65 -4.50 -11.54
N VAL A 58 -14.76 -3.72 -10.46
CA VAL A 58 -14.81 -2.24 -10.50
C VAL A 58 -13.60 -1.69 -11.25
N ASP A 59 -12.49 -2.41 -11.16
CA ASP A 59 -11.34 -2.23 -12.02
C ASP A 59 -11.35 -3.23 -13.18
N ARG A 60 -11.53 -2.73 -14.41
CA ARG A 60 -11.45 -3.52 -15.64
C ARG A 60 -10.07 -4.16 -15.84
N GLU A 61 -9.06 -3.67 -15.10
CA GLU A 61 -7.66 -4.07 -15.20
C GLU A 61 -7.19 -5.00 -14.08
N TRP A 62 -8.08 -5.65 -13.31
CA TRP A 62 -7.67 -6.67 -12.32
C TRP A 62 -6.97 -6.10 -11.09
N ARG A 63 -6.80 -4.78 -10.95
CA ARG A 63 -5.80 -4.26 -10.01
C ARG A 63 -6.35 -4.06 -8.62
N ALA A 64 -7.64 -4.29 -8.39
CA ALA A 64 -8.28 -4.02 -7.10
C ALA A 64 -7.52 -4.64 -5.90
N PRO A 65 -7.18 -5.96 -5.88
CA PRO A 65 -6.36 -6.52 -4.79
C PRO A 65 -5.01 -5.80 -4.59
N TRP A 66 -4.36 -5.38 -5.66
CA TRP A 66 -3.06 -4.71 -5.65
C TRP A 66 -3.17 -3.24 -5.21
N LEU A 67 -4.22 -2.53 -5.66
CA LEU A 67 -4.49 -1.14 -5.30
C LEU A 67 -4.89 -1.02 -3.83
N LEU A 68 -5.73 -1.93 -3.34
CA LEU A 68 -6.15 -1.95 -1.93
C LEU A 68 -4.95 -2.17 -1.00
N GLY A 69 -4.02 -3.08 -1.36
CA GLY A 69 -2.79 -3.31 -0.60
C GLY A 69 -1.77 -2.16 -0.61
N GLN A 70 -1.96 -1.13 -1.43
CA GLN A 70 -1.11 0.07 -1.49
C GLN A 70 -1.62 1.24 -0.65
N VAL A 71 -2.87 1.20 -0.17
CA VAL A 71 -3.48 2.32 0.58
C VAL A 71 -2.79 2.55 1.93
N CYS A 72 -2.67 1.50 2.75
CA CYS A 72 -1.96 1.56 4.03
C CYS A 72 -1.52 0.16 4.49
N GLY A 73 -0.71 0.10 5.57
CA GLY A 73 -0.26 -1.17 6.17
C GLY A 73 -1.42 -2.05 6.63
N SER A 74 -2.43 -1.50 7.31
CA SER A 74 -3.60 -2.25 7.78
C SER A 74 -4.37 -2.92 6.63
N TRP A 75 -4.58 -2.22 5.52
CA TRP A 75 -5.26 -2.78 4.35
C TRP A 75 -4.42 -3.88 3.69
N ARG A 76 -3.10 -3.68 3.63
CA ARG A 76 -2.19 -4.72 3.16
C ARG A 76 -2.27 -5.97 4.03
N ASP A 77 -2.31 -5.81 5.35
CA ASP A 77 -2.43 -6.93 6.29
C ASP A 77 -3.76 -7.67 6.06
N VAL A 78 -4.88 -6.97 5.87
CA VAL A 78 -6.16 -7.58 5.49
C VAL A 78 -6.03 -8.37 4.18
N MET A 79 -5.46 -7.76 3.13
CA MET A 79 -5.28 -8.40 1.84
C MET A 79 -4.41 -9.68 1.94
N MET A 80 -3.35 -9.66 2.75
CA MET A 80 -2.44 -10.81 2.89
C MET A 80 -3.01 -11.91 3.79
N THR A 81 -3.83 -11.57 4.79
CA THR A 81 -4.43 -12.53 5.73
C THR A 81 -5.74 -13.14 5.23
N SER A 82 -6.21 -12.71 4.06
CA SER A 82 -7.52 -13.10 3.51
C SER A 82 -7.36 -13.72 2.11
N PRO A 83 -6.94 -14.99 2.01
CA PRO A 83 -6.65 -15.64 0.72
C PRO A 83 -7.81 -15.60 -0.28
N PHE A 84 -9.05 -15.67 0.21
CA PHE A 84 -10.24 -15.63 -0.64
C PHE A 84 -10.36 -14.34 -1.47
N LEU A 85 -9.78 -13.21 -1.03
CA LEU A 85 -9.74 -11.96 -1.80
C LEU A 85 -8.90 -12.07 -3.09
N TRP A 86 -8.06 -13.10 -3.20
CA TRP A 86 -7.24 -13.40 -4.38
C TRP A 86 -7.85 -14.52 -5.25
N SER A 87 -8.98 -15.09 -4.84
CA SER A 87 -9.59 -16.25 -5.51
C SER A 87 -10.37 -15.91 -6.78
N THR A 88 -10.82 -14.65 -6.90
CA THR A 88 -11.54 -14.15 -8.09
C THR A 88 -10.58 -13.40 -9.01
N ILE A 89 -10.32 -13.95 -10.21
CA ILE A 89 -9.50 -13.34 -11.26
C ILE A 89 -10.29 -13.35 -12.59
N ALA A 90 -11.08 -12.33 -12.84
CA ALA A 90 -11.98 -12.16 -14.00
C ALA A 90 -11.39 -11.55 -15.31
N THR A 91 -10.22 -11.95 -15.81
CA THR A 91 -9.50 -11.31 -16.95
C THR A 91 -10.31 -11.00 -18.24
N PRO A 92 -10.24 -9.80 -18.88
CA PRO A 92 -10.44 -9.62 -20.30
C PRO A 92 -9.08 -9.88 -20.93
N LEU A 93 -8.91 -11.06 -21.51
CA LEU A 93 -7.73 -11.40 -22.31
C LEU A 93 -7.48 -10.32 -23.40
N PRO A 94 -6.21 -10.01 -23.75
CA PRO A 94 -5.05 -10.91 -23.66
C PRO A 94 -3.84 -10.42 -22.83
N ASP A 95 -3.87 -9.23 -22.21
CA ASP A 95 -2.63 -8.56 -21.72
C ASP A 95 -2.29 -8.82 -20.24
N VAL A 96 -2.84 -9.86 -19.61
CA VAL A 96 -2.47 -10.16 -18.21
C VAL A 96 -1.04 -10.69 -18.16
N HIS A 97 -0.16 -9.94 -17.51
CA HIS A 97 1.22 -10.35 -17.29
C HIS A 97 1.24 -11.65 -16.45
N PRO A 98 1.83 -12.75 -16.93
CA PRO A 98 1.78 -14.07 -16.29
C PRO A 98 2.24 -14.08 -14.83
N SER A 99 3.15 -13.17 -14.46
CA SER A 99 3.64 -13.06 -13.08
C SER A 99 2.57 -12.61 -12.07
N LEU A 100 1.63 -11.76 -12.49
CA LEU A 100 0.55 -11.29 -11.62
C LEU A 100 -0.46 -12.41 -11.36
N LEU A 101 -0.74 -13.21 -12.39
CA LEU A 101 -1.58 -14.40 -12.26
C LEU A 101 -0.93 -15.41 -11.31
N SER A 102 0.36 -15.72 -11.48
CA SER A 102 1.06 -16.64 -10.58
C SER A 102 1.09 -16.14 -9.14
N GLU A 103 1.27 -14.83 -8.95
CA GLU A 103 1.29 -14.24 -7.61
C GLU A 103 -0.09 -14.25 -6.95
N ALA A 104 -1.16 -13.97 -7.71
CA ALA A 104 -2.53 -14.08 -7.21
C ALA A 104 -2.89 -15.52 -6.83
N LEU A 105 -2.52 -16.51 -7.66
CA LEU A 105 -2.70 -17.94 -7.36
C LEU A 105 -1.93 -18.36 -6.10
N GLN A 106 -0.69 -17.88 -5.93
CA GLN A 106 0.07 -18.14 -4.72
C GLN A 106 -0.61 -17.56 -3.48
N ARG A 107 -1.12 -16.32 -3.57
CA ARG A 107 -1.76 -15.61 -2.45
C ARG A 107 -3.14 -16.14 -2.11
N SER A 108 -3.85 -16.75 -3.07
CA SER A 108 -5.14 -17.39 -2.81
C SER A 108 -5.02 -18.72 -2.05
N GLY A 109 -3.81 -19.22 -1.84
CA GLY A 109 -3.58 -20.53 -1.26
C GLY A 109 -3.89 -21.67 -2.25
N ALA A 110 -4.12 -21.35 -3.53
CA ALA A 110 -4.23 -22.33 -4.60
C ALA A 110 -2.83 -22.81 -5.03
N THR A 111 -2.08 -23.38 -4.09
CA THR A 111 -0.82 -24.09 -4.36
C THR A 111 -1.04 -25.57 -4.06
N HIS A 112 -1.22 -26.34 -5.13
CA HIS A 112 -1.15 -27.80 -5.32
C HIS A 112 -1.42 -28.74 -4.12
#